data_AF-A0A1J5FCI0-F1
#
_entry.id   AF-A0A1J5FCI0-F1
#
_cell.length_a   1.000
_cell.length_b   1.000
_cell.length_c   1.000
_cell.angle_alpha   90.00
_cell.angle_beta   90.00
_cell.angle_gamma   90.00
#
_symmetry.space_group_name_H-M   'P 1'
#
loop_
_entity.id
_entity.type
_entity.pdbx_description
1 polymer ?
#
loop_
_entity_poly.entity_id
_entity_poly.type
_entity_poly.pdbx_seq_one_letter_code
_entity_poly.pdbx_strand_id
1 'polypeptide(L)'
;MIGSKLFFSCALSLILSSWIFAAPNSFEDSRDFKTYRTISYGPHTWFAENLQFSSTSIKVFEKKGTFYPKEDLASICPDSYRVPTLTDWATLEETLSGSQMRALLKKFIGKGVLGYYQIDASKKNIEVGKQFAYFQVGSDSKNAMEIDLKKGKMRMVELSPQSLVATRCVKDRDLLAEKGIQNGKFTDSRNGKSYAVLLQGKKLWMTENLAYDFPQKGEKGNVNDTLVSSNCYLEDQKFCKEFGRYYTWMETKKACPSGWHLPGDAEWRDFQKEPKNVNWKQIGRGGCHNWDSYCDFDNTAFYWSASTVRKGTARGWEFRKSSHTVNREDQDQKMGMYVRCVMDLE
;
A
#
# COMPACT_ATOMS: atom_id res chain seq x y z
N MET A 1 -52.17 -49.37 7.37
CA MET A 1 -51.45 -48.26 6.72
C MET A 1 -51.21 -47.17 7.75
N ILE A 2 -50.08 -47.22 8.46
CA ILE A 2 -49.67 -46.20 9.43
C ILE A 2 -48.28 -45.78 8.95
N GLY A 3 -48.20 -44.65 8.26
CA GLY A 3 -46.96 -44.09 7.73
C GLY A 3 -46.40 -43.08 8.73
N SER A 4 -45.36 -43.49 9.45
CA SER A 4 -44.53 -42.64 10.31
C SER A 4 -43.68 -41.70 9.45
N LYS A 5 -43.88 -40.40 9.58
CA LYS A 5 -43.03 -39.37 8.97
C LYS A 5 -41.76 -39.20 9.79
N LEU A 6 -40.62 -39.64 9.24
CA LEU A 6 -39.28 -39.29 9.71
C LEU A 6 -39.05 -37.79 9.51
N PHE A 7 -38.80 -37.05 10.58
CA PHE A 7 -38.22 -35.71 10.52
C PHE A 7 -36.69 -35.84 10.46
N PHE A 8 -36.10 -35.55 9.29
CA PHE A 8 -34.66 -35.34 9.15
C PHE A 8 -34.33 -33.92 9.64
N SER A 9 -33.78 -33.81 10.84
CA SER A 9 -33.20 -32.57 11.36
C SER A 9 -31.85 -32.34 10.68
N CYS A 10 -31.83 -31.45 9.68
CA CYS A 10 -30.61 -30.99 9.02
C CYS A 10 -29.90 -30.00 9.95
N ALA A 11 -28.86 -30.46 10.66
CA ALA A 11 -27.99 -29.60 11.46
C ALA A 11 -27.12 -28.76 10.50
N LEU A 12 -27.54 -27.52 10.26
CA LEU A 12 -26.79 -26.54 9.48
C LEU A 12 -25.57 -26.10 10.30
N SER A 13 -24.41 -26.70 10.03
CA SER A 13 -23.13 -26.28 10.62
C SER A 13 -22.77 -24.91 10.06
N LEU A 14 -23.09 -23.85 10.82
CA LEU A 14 -22.63 -22.48 10.57
C LEU A 14 -21.14 -22.42 10.91
N ILE A 15 -20.29 -22.68 9.91
CA ILE A 15 -18.89 -22.29 9.95
C ILE A 15 -18.88 -20.76 9.80
N LEU A 16 -19.03 -20.06 10.92
CA LEU A 16 -18.66 -18.65 11.05
C LEU A 16 -17.14 -18.60 10.82
N SER A 17 -16.74 -18.37 9.56
CA SER A 17 -15.42 -17.83 9.29
C SER A 17 -15.40 -16.44 9.90
N SER A 18 -14.95 -16.36 11.14
CA SER A 18 -14.53 -15.11 11.74
C SER A 18 -13.38 -14.60 10.89
N TRP A 19 -13.70 -13.72 9.94
CA TRP A 19 -12.74 -12.80 9.39
C TRP A 19 -12.27 -11.97 10.58
N ILE A 20 -11.19 -12.41 11.21
CA ILE A 20 -10.44 -11.62 12.17
C ILE A 20 -9.91 -10.46 11.33
N PHE A 21 -10.66 -9.37 11.27
CA PHE A 21 -10.13 -8.10 10.82
C PHE A 21 -9.07 -7.73 11.86
N ALA A 22 -7.82 -8.09 11.60
CA ALA A 22 -6.68 -7.55 12.33
C ALA A 22 -6.84 -6.03 12.31
N ALA A 23 -6.87 -5.41 13.49
CA ALA A 23 -7.06 -3.97 13.58
C ALA A 23 -5.99 -3.29 12.71
N PRO A 24 -6.35 -2.29 11.89
CA PRO A 24 -5.38 -1.61 11.04
C PRO A 24 -4.22 -1.11 11.91
N ASN A 25 -3.00 -1.41 11.51
CA ASN A 25 -1.76 -1.11 12.25
C ASN A 25 -1.55 -1.96 13.52
N SER A 26 -1.90 -3.24 13.47
CA SER A 26 -1.53 -4.22 14.50
C SER A 26 -1.00 -5.50 13.87
N PHE A 27 -0.24 -6.26 14.67
CA PHE A 27 0.28 -7.57 14.30
C PHE A 27 0.18 -8.49 15.51
N GLU A 28 -0.43 -9.66 15.34
CA GLU A 28 -0.46 -10.72 16.35
C GLU A 28 0.67 -11.72 16.09
N ASP A 29 1.53 -11.90 17.09
CA ASP A 29 2.59 -12.90 17.05
C ASP A 29 1.99 -14.29 17.33
N SER A 30 2.00 -15.16 16.32
CA SER A 30 1.39 -16.49 16.41
C SER A 30 2.06 -17.42 17.42
N ARG A 31 3.26 -17.07 17.90
CA ARG A 31 4.03 -17.90 18.83
C ARG A 31 3.55 -17.75 20.27
N ASP A 32 2.99 -16.59 20.62
CA ASP A 32 2.52 -16.27 21.97
C ASP A 32 1.17 -15.52 22.02
N PHE A 33 0.51 -15.35 20.87
CA PHE A 33 -0.74 -14.61 20.66
C PHE A 33 -0.69 -13.15 21.13
N LYS A 34 0.51 -12.58 21.23
CA LYS A 34 0.68 -11.20 21.63
C LYS A 34 0.45 -10.26 20.47
N THR A 35 -0.45 -9.30 20.66
CA THR A 35 -0.69 -8.24 19.70
C THR A 35 0.25 -7.05 19.94
N TYR A 36 0.98 -6.66 18.91
CA TYR A 36 1.80 -5.46 18.83
C TYR A 36 1.10 -4.42 17.96
N ARG A 37 1.20 -3.14 18.32
CA ARG A 37 0.87 -2.09 17.35
C ARG A 37 2.02 -1.96 16.36
N THR A 38 1.72 -1.53 15.16
CA THR A 38 2.73 -1.28 14.12
C THR A 38 2.72 0.18 13.69
N ILE A 39 3.86 0.65 13.21
CA ILE A 39 4.05 2.01 12.71
C ILE A 39 4.97 2.00 11.49
N SER A 40 4.57 2.72 10.46
CA SER A 40 5.36 2.86 9.24
C SER A 40 6.30 4.06 9.33
N TYR A 41 7.57 3.82 9.04
CA TYR A 41 8.60 4.85 8.88
C TYR A 41 9.32 4.60 7.57
N GLY A 42 9.11 5.50 6.60
CA GLY A 42 9.66 5.38 5.25
C GLY A 42 9.21 4.06 4.60
N PRO A 43 10.15 3.23 4.11
CA PRO A 43 9.85 1.98 3.43
C PRO A 43 9.58 0.80 4.37
N HIS A 44 9.65 1.01 5.69
CA HIS A 44 9.56 -0.08 6.68
C HIS A 44 8.37 0.05 7.61
N THR A 45 7.84 -1.09 8.04
CA THR A 45 6.86 -1.21 9.12
C THR A 45 7.53 -1.79 10.36
N TRP A 46 7.51 -1.02 11.44
CA TRP A 46 8.13 -1.34 12.72
C TRP A 46 7.08 -1.72 13.75
N PHE A 47 7.44 -2.57 14.72
CA PHE A 47 6.65 -2.66 15.95
C PHE A 47 6.69 -1.32 16.70
N ALA A 48 5.55 -0.85 17.17
CA ALA A 48 5.46 0.35 18.00
C ALA A 48 5.95 0.08 19.44
N GLU A 49 5.96 -1.19 19.85
CA GLU A 49 6.49 -1.69 21.12
C GLU A 49 7.72 -2.58 20.92
N ASN A 50 8.53 -2.76 21.97
CA ASN A 50 9.56 -3.79 21.96
C ASN A 50 8.92 -5.18 21.88
N LEU A 51 9.65 -6.10 21.24
CA LEU A 51 9.33 -7.51 21.30
C LEU A 51 9.30 -7.96 22.77
N GLN A 52 8.27 -8.73 23.10
CA GLN A 52 8.05 -9.27 24.43
C GLN A 52 7.85 -10.79 24.42
N PHE A 53 8.20 -11.44 23.30
CA PHE A 53 8.20 -12.90 23.16
C PHE A 53 9.09 -13.51 24.24
N SER A 54 8.53 -14.44 25.03
CA SER A 54 9.22 -15.12 26.13
C SER A 54 9.17 -16.63 25.94
N SER A 55 10.31 -17.29 26.08
CA SER A 55 10.45 -18.75 26.14
C SER A 55 11.33 -19.13 27.33
N THR A 56 11.46 -20.42 27.62
CA THR A 56 12.23 -20.94 28.77
C THR A 56 13.68 -20.46 28.82
N SER A 57 14.25 -20.07 27.67
CA SER A 57 15.64 -19.61 27.53
C SER A 57 15.79 -18.08 27.57
N ILE A 58 14.71 -17.31 27.66
CA ILE A 58 14.70 -15.85 27.49
C ILE A 58 14.48 -15.14 28.84
N LYS A 59 15.35 -14.18 29.17
CA LYS A 59 15.26 -13.43 30.43
C LYS A 59 14.26 -12.28 30.34
N VAL A 60 13.24 -12.33 31.20
CA VAL A 60 12.28 -11.24 31.40
C VAL A 60 12.69 -10.42 32.62
N PHE A 61 12.77 -9.10 32.47
CA PHE A 61 13.08 -8.19 33.56
C PHE A 61 11.82 -7.46 34.00
N GLU A 62 11.40 -7.70 35.25
CA GLU A 62 10.20 -7.08 35.82
C GLU A 62 10.22 -5.56 35.62
N LYS A 63 9.10 -5.00 35.13
CA LYS A 63 8.88 -3.56 34.85
C LYS A 63 9.72 -2.93 33.73
N LYS A 64 10.71 -3.61 33.17
CA LYS A 64 11.55 -3.10 32.05
C LYS A 64 11.31 -3.79 30.70
N GLY A 65 10.72 -4.98 30.73
CA GLY A 65 10.40 -5.75 29.54
C GLY A 65 11.43 -6.85 29.27
N THR A 66 11.44 -7.34 28.04
CA THR A 66 12.28 -8.47 27.64
C THR A 66 13.56 -7.99 26.98
N PHE A 67 14.69 -8.56 27.42
CA PHE A 67 16.00 -8.30 26.85
C PHE A 67 16.57 -9.63 26.37
N TYR A 68 17.05 -9.65 25.14
CA TYR A 68 17.45 -10.83 24.42
C TYR A 68 18.98 -10.90 24.35
N PRO A 69 19.58 -12.10 24.44
CA PRO A 69 20.98 -12.30 24.09
C PRO A 69 21.28 -11.83 22.67
N LYS A 70 22.55 -11.54 22.42
CA LYS A 70 22.99 -11.05 21.11
C LYS A 70 23.25 -12.17 20.10
N GLU A 71 23.27 -13.42 20.56
CA GLU A 71 23.26 -14.64 19.77
C GLU A 71 21.84 -15.02 19.28
N ASP A 72 21.77 -15.91 18.26
CA ASP A 72 20.53 -16.52 17.75
C ASP A 72 19.45 -15.55 17.20
N LEU A 73 19.88 -14.52 16.48
CA LEU A 73 19.03 -13.43 15.98
C LEU A 73 17.96 -13.82 14.94
N ALA A 74 18.18 -14.92 14.22
CA ALA A 74 17.33 -15.31 13.09
C ALA A 74 15.91 -15.73 13.51
N SER A 75 15.70 -16.13 14.76
CA SER A 75 14.42 -16.66 15.27
C SER A 75 13.72 -15.73 16.26
N ILE A 76 14.31 -14.58 16.61
CA ILE A 76 13.78 -13.69 17.65
C ILE A 76 12.48 -13.02 17.17
N CYS A 77 12.49 -12.43 15.98
CA CYS A 77 11.29 -11.81 15.41
C CYS A 77 10.36 -12.87 14.79
N PRO A 78 9.03 -12.63 14.82
CA PRO A 78 8.06 -13.57 14.25
C PRO A 78 8.14 -13.62 12.73
N ASP A 79 7.54 -14.65 12.14
CA ASP A 79 7.47 -14.83 10.69
C ASP A 79 6.98 -13.55 9.99
N SER A 80 7.58 -13.22 8.84
CA SER A 80 7.45 -11.96 8.09
C SER A 80 8.13 -10.72 8.69
N TYR A 81 8.64 -10.79 9.91
CA TYR A 81 9.47 -9.75 10.52
C TYR A 81 10.90 -10.23 10.74
N ARG A 82 11.82 -9.27 10.83
CA ARG A 82 13.24 -9.51 11.10
C ARG A 82 13.75 -8.58 12.21
N VAL A 83 14.90 -8.96 12.77
CA VAL A 83 15.72 -8.03 13.55
C VAL A 83 16.29 -6.97 12.59
N PRO A 84 16.17 -5.66 12.90
CA PRO A 84 16.58 -4.58 12.02
C PRO A 84 18.08 -4.61 11.71
N THR A 85 18.39 -4.58 10.42
CA THR A 85 19.75 -4.48 9.88
C THR A 85 20.29 -3.05 10.01
N LEU A 86 21.58 -2.86 9.70
CA LEU A 86 22.18 -1.53 9.63
C LEU A 86 21.44 -0.60 8.65
N THR A 87 21.02 -1.14 7.51
CA THR A 87 20.25 -0.39 6.50
C THR A 87 18.89 0.06 7.04
N ASP A 88 18.21 -0.81 7.78
CA ASP A 88 16.91 -0.50 8.39
C ASP A 88 17.03 0.68 9.37
N TRP A 89 18.07 0.65 10.21
CA TRP A 89 18.36 1.73 11.15
C TRP A 89 18.75 3.05 10.48
N ALA A 90 19.60 3.00 9.44
CA ALA A 90 19.99 4.20 8.69
C ALA A 90 18.77 4.86 8.03
N THR A 91 17.88 4.04 7.46
CA THR A 91 16.63 4.51 6.83
C THR A 91 15.70 5.15 7.87
N LEU A 92 15.63 4.58 9.08
CA LEU A 92 14.87 5.16 10.19
C LEU A 92 15.43 6.53 10.58
N GLU A 93 16.76 6.65 10.72
CA GLU A 93 17.41 7.91 11.09
C GLU A 93 17.14 9.02 10.06
N GLU A 94 17.23 8.70 8.77
CA GLU A 94 16.89 9.61 7.68
C GLU A 94 15.41 10.04 7.75
N THR A 95 14.51 9.08 7.95
CA THR A 95 13.06 9.33 8.05
C THR A 95 12.71 10.22 9.24
N LEU A 96 13.39 10.04 10.37
CA LEU A 96 13.12 10.78 11.61
C LEU A 96 13.83 12.14 11.68
N SER A 97 14.56 12.55 10.64
CA SER A 97 15.41 13.74 10.65
C SER A 97 14.66 15.07 10.90
N GLY A 98 15.41 16.11 11.27
CA GLY A 98 14.89 17.46 11.48
C GLY A 98 14.39 17.76 12.89
N SER A 99 13.60 18.84 13.03
CA SER A 99 13.24 19.42 14.34
C SER A 99 12.38 18.51 15.24
N GLN A 100 11.71 17.50 14.66
CA GLN A 100 10.83 16.59 15.39
C GLN A 100 11.50 15.29 15.82
N MET A 101 12.76 15.04 15.41
CA MET A 101 13.48 13.78 15.63
C MET A 101 13.43 13.30 17.08
N ARG A 102 13.68 14.21 18.03
CA ARG A 102 13.68 13.87 19.46
C ARG A 102 12.32 13.39 19.96
N ALA A 103 11.23 14.00 19.50
CA ALA A 103 9.88 13.62 19.89
C ALA A 103 9.51 12.25 19.31
N LEU A 104 9.89 12.00 18.04
CA LEU A 104 9.63 10.74 17.37
C LEU A 104 10.48 9.60 17.95
N LEU A 105 11.77 9.82 18.22
CA LEU A 105 12.63 8.84 18.91
C LEU A 105 12.11 8.50 20.30
N LYS A 106 11.62 9.48 21.06
CA LYS A 106 11.00 9.23 22.37
C LYS A 106 9.77 8.31 22.24
N LYS A 107 8.98 8.49 21.18
CA LYS A 107 7.80 7.65 20.90
C LYS A 107 8.20 6.24 20.42
N PHE A 108 9.23 6.15 19.58
CA PHE A 108 9.79 4.90 19.05
C PHE A 108 10.36 4.02 20.16
N ILE A 109 11.23 4.59 21.02
CA ILE A 109 11.88 3.85 22.10
C ILE A 109 10.85 3.29 23.09
N GLY A 110 9.82 4.07 23.42
CA GLY A 110 8.80 3.67 24.38
C GLY A 110 9.27 3.78 25.83
N LYS A 111 8.47 3.24 26.77
CA LYS A 111 8.75 3.33 28.21
C LYS A 111 9.60 2.13 28.67
N GLY A 112 10.55 2.37 29.58
CA GLY A 112 11.24 1.31 30.32
C GLY A 112 12.49 0.70 29.67
N VAL A 113 12.87 1.14 28.46
CA VAL A 113 13.91 0.51 27.61
C VAL A 113 15.31 1.13 27.78
N LEU A 114 15.50 2.01 28.77
CA LEU A 114 16.82 2.60 28.99
C LEU A 114 17.75 1.61 29.67
N GLY A 115 18.97 1.52 29.14
CA GLY A 115 20.02 0.59 29.54
C GLY A 115 19.99 -0.73 28.78
N TYR A 116 20.98 -1.55 29.08
CA TYR A 116 21.09 -2.95 28.68
C TYR A 116 21.62 -3.76 29.87
N TYR A 117 21.59 -5.08 29.79
CA TYR A 117 22.10 -5.94 30.87
C TYR A 117 23.37 -6.67 30.45
N GLN A 118 24.30 -6.86 31.37
CA GLN A 118 25.44 -7.76 31.21
C GLN A 118 25.32 -8.89 32.23
N ILE A 119 25.65 -10.11 31.81
CA ILE A 119 25.75 -11.24 32.72
C ILE A 119 27.18 -11.28 33.25
N ASP A 120 27.36 -11.17 34.56
CA ASP A 120 28.69 -11.30 35.16
C ASP A 120 29.12 -12.77 35.30
N ALA A 121 30.39 -12.99 35.69
CA ALA A 121 30.94 -14.33 35.90
C ALA A 121 30.17 -15.15 36.96
N SER A 122 29.44 -14.48 37.85
CA SER A 122 28.59 -15.08 38.88
C SER A 122 27.12 -15.27 38.42
N LYS A 123 26.85 -15.10 37.12
CA LYS A 123 25.52 -15.19 36.48
C LYS A 123 24.51 -14.14 36.94
N LYS A 124 24.96 -13.06 37.60
CA LYS A 124 24.09 -11.94 37.99
C LYS A 124 23.97 -10.96 36.83
N ASN A 125 22.76 -10.40 36.68
CA ASN A 125 22.49 -9.39 35.66
C ASN A 125 22.84 -8.00 36.21
N ILE A 126 23.73 -7.28 35.54
CA ILE A 126 24.13 -5.92 35.86
C ILE A 126 23.56 -4.99 34.80
N GLU A 127 22.82 -3.98 35.21
CA GLU A 127 22.24 -2.99 34.30
C GLU A 127 23.25 -1.87 34.00
N VAL A 128 23.51 -1.61 32.72
CA VAL A 128 24.52 -0.65 32.23
C VAL A 128 23.88 0.36 31.27
N GLY A 129 24.48 1.54 31.10
CA GLY A 129 24.08 2.49 30.05
C GLY A 129 22.72 3.16 30.24
N LYS A 130 22.24 3.31 31.47
CA LYS A 130 20.86 3.75 31.82
C LYS A 130 20.41 5.09 31.23
N GLN A 131 21.32 5.87 30.63
CA GLN A 131 21.05 7.12 29.95
C GLN A 131 20.62 6.97 28.49
N PHE A 132 20.84 5.81 27.87
CA PHE A 132 20.57 5.53 26.46
C PHE A 132 19.68 4.29 26.29
N ALA A 133 19.04 4.16 25.13
CA ALA A 133 18.37 2.90 24.76
C ALA A 133 19.29 2.09 23.86
N TYR A 134 19.26 0.76 23.99
CA TYR A 134 20.08 -0.16 23.21
C TYR A 134 19.20 -1.19 22.52
N PHE A 135 19.35 -1.30 21.21
CA PHE A 135 18.60 -2.23 20.39
C PHE A 135 19.50 -3.22 19.65
N GLN A 136 18.97 -4.42 19.45
CA GLN A 136 19.61 -5.43 18.62
C GLN A 136 19.78 -4.95 17.17
N VAL A 137 20.89 -5.36 16.56
CA VAL A 137 21.18 -5.16 15.13
C VAL A 137 21.29 -6.53 14.47
N GLY A 138 20.62 -6.69 13.33
CA GLY A 138 20.58 -7.94 12.58
C GLY A 138 21.94 -8.29 11.98
N SER A 139 22.27 -9.58 11.98
CA SER A 139 23.52 -10.13 11.43
C SER A 139 24.82 -9.63 12.08
N ASP A 140 24.72 -8.98 13.26
CA ASP A 140 25.85 -8.46 14.01
C ASP A 140 25.67 -8.70 15.51
N SER A 141 26.28 -9.78 16.02
CA SER A 141 26.23 -10.13 17.45
C SER A 141 27.13 -9.25 18.31
N LYS A 142 28.07 -8.49 17.72
CA LYS A 142 29.03 -7.66 18.46
C LYS A 142 28.50 -6.26 18.70
N ASN A 143 27.73 -5.72 17.77
CA ASN A 143 27.24 -4.35 17.88
C ASN A 143 25.76 -4.24 18.23
N ALA A 144 25.39 -3.09 18.78
CA ALA A 144 24.02 -2.71 19.10
C ALA A 144 23.78 -1.28 18.65
N MET A 145 22.52 -0.93 18.40
CA MET A 145 22.11 0.43 18.10
C MET A 145 21.85 1.16 19.40
N GLU A 146 22.70 2.13 19.75
CA GLU A 146 22.50 3.04 20.86
C GLU A 146 21.76 4.29 20.40
N ILE A 147 20.71 4.68 21.13
CA ILE A 147 19.92 5.88 20.86
C ILE A 147 20.05 6.86 22.04
N ASP A 148 20.67 8.02 21.78
CA ASP A 148 20.75 9.16 22.69
C ASP A 148 19.54 10.07 22.52
N LEU A 149 18.54 9.92 23.39
CA LEU A 149 17.33 10.75 23.41
C LEU A 149 17.58 12.22 23.75
N LYS A 150 18.68 12.55 24.44
CA LYS A 150 18.97 13.95 24.79
C LYS A 150 19.50 14.68 23.58
N LYS A 151 20.41 14.04 22.84
CA LYS A 151 21.00 14.59 21.61
C LYS A 151 20.20 14.30 20.35
N GLY A 152 19.23 13.38 20.41
CA GLY A 152 18.50 12.91 19.24
C GLY A 152 19.42 12.22 18.25
N LYS A 153 20.37 11.40 18.72
CA LYS A 153 21.39 10.79 17.87
C LYS A 153 21.38 9.27 18.00
N MET A 154 21.58 8.58 16.89
CA MET A 154 21.75 7.14 16.84
C MET A 154 23.22 6.81 16.56
N ARG A 155 23.74 5.74 17.17
CA ARG A 155 25.11 5.26 16.90
C ARG A 155 25.25 3.77 17.15
N MET A 156 26.07 3.14 16.31
CA MET A 156 26.52 1.78 16.55
C MET A 156 27.53 1.76 17.69
N VAL A 157 27.36 0.82 18.61
CA VAL A 157 28.29 0.58 19.73
C VAL A 157 28.57 -0.91 19.85
N GLU A 158 29.82 -1.26 20.15
CA GLU A 158 30.19 -2.63 20.46
C GLU A 158 29.84 -2.93 21.93
N LEU A 159 29.18 -4.06 22.16
CA LEU A 159 28.83 -4.54 23.50
C LEU A 159 29.50 -5.90 23.75
N SER A 160 29.71 -6.22 25.02
CA SER A 160 30.17 -7.56 25.43
C SER A 160 29.22 -8.65 24.86
N PRO A 161 29.73 -9.79 24.37
CA PRO A 161 28.90 -10.88 23.84
C PRO A 161 27.80 -11.35 24.80
N GLN A 162 28.06 -11.32 26.11
CA GLN A 162 27.11 -11.75 27.16
C GLN A 162 26.08 -10.66 27.54
N SER A 163 25.91 -9.67 26.67
CA SER A 163 24.95 -8.59 26.89
C SER A 163 23.55 -9.03 26.47
N LEU A 164 22.54 -8.50 27.16
CA LEU A 164 21.13 -8.63 26.81
C LEU A 164 20.60 -7.26 26.43
N VAL A 165 20.02 -7.14 25.24
CA VAL A 165 19.53 -5.89 24.66
C VAL A 165 18.07 -5.99 24.26
N ALA A 166 17.39 -4.85 24.14
CA ALA A 166 16.00 -4.87 23.68
C ALA A 166 15.95 -5.20 22.17
N THR A 167 14.89 -5.89 21.75
CA THR A 167 14.66 -6.16 20.33
C THR A 167 13.44 -5.41 19.84
N ARG A 168 13.60 -4.76 18.69
CA ARG A 168 12.53 -4.19 17.89
C ARG A 168 12.42 -5.01 16.62
N CYS A 169 11.23 -5.34 16.16
CA CYS A 169 11.05 -6.07 14.90
C CYS A 169 10.62 -5.11 13.79
N VAL A 170 11.12 -5.37 12.58
CA VAL A 170 10.86 -4.59 11.37
C VAL A 170 10.55 -5.50 10.19
N LYS A 171 9.78 -5.01 9.24
CA LYS A 171 9.61 -5.62 7.92
C LYS A 171 9.52 -4.55 6.84
N ASP A 172 9.70 -4.97 5.60
CA ASP A 172 9.48 -4.11 4.45
C ASP A 172 7.98 -3.86 4.25
N ARG A 173 7.63 -2.64 3.82
CA ARG A 173 6.25 -2.32 3.48
C ARG A 173 5.87 -2.96 2.17
N ASP A 174 4.70 -3.57 2.15
CA ASP A 174 4.03 -3.93 0.92
C ASP A 174 3.10 -2.77 0.51
N LEU A 175 3.69 -1.77 -0.14
CA LEU A 175 2.96 -0.57 -0.55
C LEU A 175 1.80 -0.90 -1.50
N LEU A 176 1.93 -1.98 -2.28
CA LEU A 176 0.86 -2.42 -3.17
C LEU A 176 -0.34 -2.94 -2.35
N ALA A 177 -0.09 -3.84 -1.40
CA ALA A 177 -1.14 -4.34 -0.51
C ALA A 177 -1.79 -3.23 0.31
N GLU A 178 -1.01 -2.27 0.80
CA GLU A 178 -1.50 -1.10 1.54
C GLU A 178 -2.42 -0.20 0.70
N LYS A 179 -2.21 -0.14 -0.62
CA LYS A 179 -3.09 0.56 -1.58
C LYS A 179 -4.25 -0.32 -2.08
N GLY A 180 -4.45 -1.50 -1.49
CA GLY A 180 -5.52 -2.44 -1.87
C GLY A 180 -5.25 -3.15 -3.20
N ILE A 181 -4.00 -3.21 -3.65
CA ILE A 181 -3.59 -3.95 -4.84
C ILE A 181 -3.27 -5.39 -4.46
N GLN A 182 -3.91 -6.34 -5.12
CA GLN A 182 -3.67 -7.76 -4.91
C GLN A 182 -3.41 -8.44 -6.25
N ASN A 183 -2.34 -9.22 -6.34
CA ASN A 183 -1.94 -9.92 -7.58
C ASN A 183 -1.87 -8.97 -8.80
N GLY A 184 -1.36 -7.75 -8.60
CA GLY A 184 -1.25 -6.73 -9.65
C GLY A 184 -2.59 -6.14 -10.10
N LYS A 185 -3.66 -6.28 -9.32
CA LYS A 185 -5.00 -5.75 -9.65
C LYS A 185 -5.57 -4.89 -8.53
N PHE A 186 -6.26 -3.82 -8.94
CA PHE A 186 -7.11 -3.00 -8.10
C PHE A 186 -8.58 -3.33 -8.37
N THR A 187 -9.41 -3.48 -7.35
CA THR A 187 -10.86 -3.66 -7.52
C THR A 187 -11.59 -2.41 -7.06
N ASP A 188 -12.31 -1.76 -7.98
CA ASP A 188 -13.13 -0.61 -7.68
C ASP A 188 -14.36 -1.03 -6.86
N SER A 189 -14.44 -0.60 -5.61
CA SER A 189 -15.52 -0.97 -4.70
C SER A 189 -16.89 -0.43 -5.10
N ARG A 190 -16.95 0.55 -6.02
CA ARG A 190 -18.20 1.18 -6.43
C ARG A 190 -19.00 0.32 -7.41
N ASN A 191 -18.34 -0.54 -8.19
CA ASN A 191 -18.97 -1.42 -9.19
C ASN A 191 -18.40 -2.85 -9.21
N GLY A 192 -17.40 -3.16 -8.38
CA GLY A 192 -16.75 -4.47 -8.33
C GLY A 192 -15.81 -4.76 -9.51
N LYS A 193 -15.57 -3.79 -10.41
CA LYS A 193 -14.69 -4.00 -11.56
C LYS A 193 -13.22 -4.03 -11.13
N SER A 194 -12.50 -5.07 -11.54
CA SER A 194 -11.06 -5.17 -11.32
C SER A 194 -10.26 -4.67 -12.52
N TYR A 195 -9.21 -3.90 -12.26
CA TYR A 195 -8.28 -3.32 -13.22
C TYR A 195 -6.87 -3.83 -12.93
N ALA A 196 -6.15 -4.28 -13.95
CA ALA A 196 -4.71 -4.49 -13.79
C ALA A 196 -4.00 -3.14 -13.60
N VAL A 197 -2.94 -3.15 -12.80
CA VAL A 197 -2.16 -1.96 -12.49
C VAL A 197 -0.70 -2.13 -12.85
N LEU A 198 -0.08 -1.04 -13.30
CA LEU A 198 1.32 -0.96 -13.67
C LEU A 198 2.00 0.08 -12.78
N LEU A 199 3.06 -0.32 -12.09
CA LEU A 199 3.94 0.63 -11.41
C LEU A 199 4.88 1.26 -12.43
N GLN A 200 4.84 2.58 -12.52
CA GLN A 200 5.75 3.35 -13.36
C GLN A 200 6.23 4.61 -12.63
N GLY A 201 7.54 4.71 -12.43
CA GLY A 201 8.10 5.68 -11.50
C GLY A 201 7.55 5.46 -10.09
N LYS A 202 6.98 6.49 -9.48
CA LYS A 202 6.32 6.42 -8.16
C LYS A 202 4.79 6.36 -8.24
N LYS A 203 4.24 6.01 -9.40
CA LYS A 203 2.80 6.05 -9.68
C LYS A 203 2.29 4.70 -10.14
N LEU A 204 1.12 4.31 -9.62
CA LEU A 204 0.35 3.18 -10.10
C LEU A 204 -0.64 3.66 -11.16
N TRP A 205 -0.63 3.02 -12.32
CA TRP A 205 -1.52 3.33 -13.44
C TRP A 205 -2.46 2.17 -13.68
N MET A 206 -3.75 2.44 -13.88
CA MET A 206 -4.65 1.45 -14.46
C MET A 206 -4.20 1.12 -15.89
N THR A 207 -4.09 -0.16 -16.23
CA THR A 207 -3.69 -0.59 -17.57
C THR A 207 -4.84 -0.63 -18.57
N GLU A 208 -6.07 -0.60 -18.05
CA GLU A 208 -7.32 -0.51 -18.78
C GLU A 208 -8.02 0.82 -18.50
N ASN A 209 -8.93 1.20 -19.40
CA ASN A 209 -9.69 2.43 -19.22
C ASN A 209 -10.82 2.19 -18.20
N LEU A 210 -11.13 3.22 -17.43
CA LEU A 210 -12.18 3.19 -16.43
C LEU A 210 -13.53 2.88 -17.08
N ALA A 211 -14.35 2.06 -16.44
CA ALA A 211 -15.68 1.71 -16.90
C ALA A 211 -16.61 1.72 -15.69
N TYR A 212 -17.02 2.92 -15.31
CA TYR A 212 -17.85 3.21 -14.16
C TYR A 212 -19.00 4.12 -14.60
N ASP A 213 -20.23 3.65 -14.41
CA ASP A 213 -21.41 4.47 -14.59
C ASP A 213 -21.81 5.21 -13.32
N PHE A 214 -22.16 6.49 -13.48
CA PHE A 214 -22.74 7.24 -12.38
C PHE A 214 -24.18 6.79 -12.16
N PRO A 215 -24.62 6.61 -10.90
CA PRO A 215 -26.01 6.33 -10.59
C PRO A 215 -26.93 7.39 -11.21
N GLN A 216 -28.00 6.96 -11.89
CA GLN A 216 -28.97 7.89 -12.47
C GLN A 216 -29.74 8.61 -11.36
N LYS A 217 -30.10 9.88 -11.59
CA LYS A 217 -30.88 10.67 -10.62
C LYS A 217 -32.23 9.99 -10.38
N GLY A 218 -32.49 9.56 -9.15
CA GLY A 218 -33.77 9.02 -8.70
C GLY A 218 -33.78 7.52 -8.41
N GLU A 219 -32.71 6.79 -8.77
CA GLU A 219 -32.59 5.36 -8.47
C GLU A 219 -32.06 5.16 -7.03
N LYS A 220 -32.87 4.53 -6.17
CA LYS A 220 -32.48 4.09 -4.82
C LYS A 220 -32.28 2.57 -4.84
N GLY A 221 -31.04 2.11 -4.66
CA GLY A 221 -30.68 0.68 -4.61
C GLY A 221 -29.36 0.38 -5.32
N ASN A 222 -28.98 -0.90 -5.38
CA ASN A 222 -27.89 -1.38 -6.23
C ASN A 222 -28.23 -1.09 -7.69
N VAL A 223 -27.80 0.07 -8.20
CA VAL A 223 -27.75 0.30 -9.64
C VAL A 223 -26.67 -0.64 -10.16
N ASN A 224 -27.09 -1.70 -10.84
CA ASN A 224 -26.14 -2.52 -11.58
C ASN A 224 -25.44 -1.58 -12.57
N ASP A 225 -24.11 -1.53 -12.52
CA ASP A 225 -23.30 -0.84 -13.52
C ASP A 225 -23.58 -1.50 -14.88
N THR A 226 -24.49 -0.88 -15.64
CA THR A 226 -25.01 -1.45 -16.88
C THR A 226 -24.16 -1.06 -18.08
N LEU A 227 -23.15 -0.19 -17.91
CA LEU A 227 -22.35 0.40 -18.99
C LEU A 227 -23.28 0.89 -20.11
N VAL A 228 -23.99 1.98 -19.84
CA VAL A 228 -24.99 2.54 -20.77
C VAL A 228 -24.39 2.68 -22.17
N SER A 229 -25.00 1.98 -23.13
CA SER A 229 -24.50 1.85 -24.50
C SER A 229 -24.14 3.18 -25.15
N SER A 230 -24.88 4.26 -24.92
CA SER A 230 -24.60 5.58 -25.50
C SER A 230 -23.24 6.17 -25.12
N ASN A 231 -22.60 5.66 -24.06
CA ASN A 231 -21.25 6.03 -23.68
C ASN A 231 -20.18 5.10 -24.26
N CYS A 232 -20.56 4.16 -25.12
CA CYS A 232 -19.66 3.22 -25.77
C CYS A 232 -19.38 3.64 -27.21
N TYR A 233 -18.29 3.12 -27.78
CA TYR A 233 -18.05 3.24 -29.21
C TYR A 233 -19.21 2.60 -30.00
N LEU A 234 -19.70 3.28 -31.04
CA LEU A 234 -20.86 2.89 -31.87
C LEU A 234 -22.12 2.53 -31.08
N GLU A 235 -22.26 3.04 -29.88
CA GLU A 235 -23.36 2.71 -28.98
C GLU A 235 -23.52 1.19 -28.71
N ASP A 236 -22.42 0.42 -28.77
CA ASP A 236 -22.43 -1.02 -28.50
C ASP A 236 -21.66 -1.33 -27.21
N GLN A 237 -22.37 -1.91 -26.24
CA GLN A 237 -21.87 -2.30 -24.93
C GLN A 237 -20.65 -3.24 -25.00
N LYS A 238 -20.48 -4.00 -26.09
CA LYS A 238 -19.26 -4.83 -26.30
C LYS A 238 -18.00 -3.98 -26.27
N PHE A 239 -18.02 -2.79 -26.86
CA PHE A 239 -16.88 -1.89 -26.84
C PHE A 239 -16.63 -1.31 -25.47
N CYS A 240 -17.67 -1.08 -24.66
CA CYS A 240 -17.46 -0.70 -23.26
C CYS A 240 -16.80 -1.81 -22.43
N LYS A 241 -17.11 -3.08 -22.73
CA LYS A 241 -16.47 -4.22 -22.08
C LYS A 241 -15.00 -4.35 -22.49
N GLU A 242 -14.67 -4.11 -23.76
CA GLU A 242 -13.30 -4.20 -24.29
C GLU A 242 -12.43 -2.98 -23.93
N PHE A 243 -12.96 -1.75 -24.10
CA PHE A 243 -12.20 -0.51 -24.04
C PHE A 243 -12.62 0.45 -22.93
N GLY A 244 -13.60 0.09 -22.10
CA GLY A 244 -14.22 1.02 -21.16
C GLY A 244 -15.17 2.00 -21.85
N ARG A 245 -15.73 2.93 -21.08
CA ARG A 245 -16.70 3.91 -21.59
C ARG A 245 -16.06 5.27 -21.82
N TYR A 246 -16.69 6.06 -22.67
CA TYR A 246 -16.45 7.48 -22.77
C TYR A 246 -17.03 8.24 -21.59
N TYR A 247 -16.30 9.27 -21.20
CA TYR A 247 -16.70 10.26 -20.22
C TYR A 247 -16.68 11.63 -20.89
N THR A 248 -17.67 12.44 -20.55
CA THR A 248 -17.59 13.88 -20.74
C THR A 248 -16.55 14.46 -19.78
N TRP A 249 -16.04 15.65 -20.08
CA TRP A 249 -15.08 16.31 -19.21
C TRP A 249 -15.60 16.50 -17.77
N MET A 250 -16.88 16.86 -17.62
CA MET A 250 -17.51 17.09 -16.31
C MET A 250 -17.57 15.82 -15.46
N GLU A 251 -17.83 14.68 -16.06
CA GLU A 251 -17.86 13.39 -15.39
C GLU A 251 -16.49 13.00 -14.85
N THR A 252 -15.41 13.32 -15.58
CA THR A 252 -14.04 12.95 -15.16
C THR A 252 -13.65 13.47 -13.78
N LYS A 253 -14.26 14.58 -13.35
CA LYS A 253 -14.02 15.20 -12.03
C LYS A 253 -14.42 14.32 -10.85
N LYS A 254 -15.24 13.29 -11.09
CA LYS A 254 -15.71 12.33 -10.07
C LYS A 254 -15.56 10.87 -10.52
N ALA A 255 -14.96 10.65 -11.69
CA ALA A 255 -14.90 9.33 -12.30
C ALA A 255 -13.95 8.40 -11.55
N CYS A 256 -12.74 8.85 -11.21
CA CYS A 256 -11.77 7.99 -10.53
C CYS A 256 -12.17 7.63 -9.10
N PRO A 257 -11.92 6.37 -8.65
CA PRO A 257 -12.26 5.92 -7.30
C PRO A 257 -11.39 6.57 -6.23
N SER A 258 -11.79 6.46 -4.96
CA SER A 258 -11.03 7.01 -3.83
C SER A 258 -9.57 6.54 -3.84
N GLY A 259 -8.64 7.47 -3.63
CA GLY A 259 -7.20 7.22 -3.70
C GLY A 259 -6.62 7.27 -5.12
N TRP A 260 -7.46 7.22 -6.15
CA TRP A 260 -7.07 7.38 -7.55
C TRP A 260 -7.55 8.73 -8.09
N HIS A 261 -6.83 9.29 -9.06
CA HIS A 261 -7.17 10.55 -9.70
C HIS A 261 -7.02 10.49 -11.23
N LEU A 262 -7.64 11.47 -11.89
CA LEU A 262 -7.44 11.69 -13.31
C LEU A 262 -6.03 12.27 -13.53
N PRO A 263 -5.21 11.70 -14.43
CA PRO A 263 -3.83 12.12 -14.59
C PRO A 263 -3.73 13.55 -15.11
N GLY A 264 -2.86 14.34 -14.50
CA GLY A 264 -2.46 15.65 -14.99
C GLY A 264 -1.56 15.57 -16.23
N ASP A 265 -1.36 16.72 -16.86
CA ASP A 265 -0.52 16.86 -18.06
C ASP A 265 0.96 16.48 -17.79
N ALA A 266 1.45 16.71 -16.58
CA ALA A 266 2.78 16.25 -16.16
C ALA A 266 2.86 14.73 -16.01
N GLU A 267 1.83 14.11 -15.44
CA GLU A 267 1.80 12.67 -15.20
C GLU A 267 1.73 11.89 -16.52
N TRP A 268 0.94 12.38 -17.48
CA TRP A 268 0.93 11.81 -18.83
C TRP A 268 2.30 11.92 -19.51
N ARG A 269 3.00 13.06 -19.40
CA ARG A 269 4.38 13.19 -19.91
C ARG A 269 5.32 12.19 -19.27
N ASP A 270 5.25 12.04 -17.95
CA ASP A 270 6.11 11.09 -17.23
C ASP A 270 5.79 9.63 -17.61
N PHE A 271 4.52 9.31 -17.85
CA PHE A 271 4.09 8.00 -18.34
C PHE A 271 4.70 7.62 -19.70
N GLN A 272 5.02 8.58 -20.55
CA GLN A 272 5.60 8.29 -21.87
C GLN A 272 7.11 8.09 -21.86
N LYS A 273 7.79 8.43 -20.76
CA LYS A 273 9.26 8.30 -20.64
C LYS A 273 9.72 6.84 -20.66
N GLU A 274 8.84 5.89 -20.38
CA GLU A 274 9.12 4.45 -20.42
C GLU A 274 8.29 3.76 -21.53
N PRO A 275 8.60 4.01 -22.82
CA PRO A 275 7.76 3.53 -23.94
C PRO A 275 7.64 2.00 -24.02
N LYS A 276 8.61 1.27 -23.45
CA LYS A 276 8.58 -0.20 -23.33
C LYS A 276 7.44 -0.73 -22.47
N ASN A 277 6.92 0.09 -21.54
CA ASN A 277 5.83 -0.28 -20.65
C ASN A 277 4.45 0.09 -21.23
N VAL A 278 4.42 0.84 -22.34
CA VAL A 278 3.19 1.28 -22.98
C VAL A 278 2.68 0.15 -23.87
N ASN A 279 1.50 -0.39 -23.54
CA ASN A 279 0.82 -1.37 -24.39
C ASN A 279 0.12 -0.66 -25.58
N TRP A 280 0.89 -0.33 -26.61
CA TRP A 280 0.41 0.37 -27.81
C TRP A 280 -0.78 -0.33 -28.50
N LYS A 281 -0.84 -1.67 -28.44
CA LYS A 281 -1.94 -2.45 -29.00
C LYS A 281 -3.28 -2.18 -28.33
N GLN A 282 -3.28 -1.77 -27.06
CA GLN A 282 -4.49 -1.52 -26.28
C GLN A 282 -4.74 -0.02 -26.06
N ILE A 283 -3.71 0.74 -25.68
CA ILE A 283 -3.85 2.16 -25.34
C ILE A 283 -4.12 3.04 -26.57
N GLY A 284 -3.81 2.57 -27.78
CA GLY A 284 -4.08 3.28 -29.03
C GLY A 284 -5.35 2.81 -29.74
N ARG A 285 -6.32 2.23 -29.02
CA ARG A 285 -7.60 1.76 -29.58
C ARG A 285 -8.80 2.26 -28.78
N GLY A 286 -9.94 2.33 -29.46
CA GLY A 286 -11.23 2.71 -28.90
C GLY A 286 -11.70 4.12 -29.32
N GLY A 287 -10.87 4.91 -30.00
CA GLY A 287 -11.28 6.17 -30.62
C GLY A 287 -11.73 7.25 -29.63
N CYS A 288 -12.66 8.09 -30.09
CA CYS A 288 -13.40 9.08 -29.32
C CYS A 288 -14.81 9.23 -29.88
N HIS A 289 -15.69 9.84 -29.10
CA HIS A 289 -16.99 10.32 -29.55
C HIS A 289 -16.96 11.84 -29.71
N ASN A 290 -17.21 12.33 -30.91
CA ASN A 290 -17.22 13.75 -31.25
C ASN A 290 -18.55 14.11 -31.92
N TRP A 291 -19.45 14.67 -31.11
CA TRP A 291 -20.81 15.06 -31.51
C TRP A 291 -21.56 13.90 -32.19
N ASP A 292 -21.71 13.92 -33.52
CA ASP A 292 -22.45 12.91 -34.28
C ASP A 292 -21.53 11.88 -34.96
N SER A 293 -20.26 11.82 -34.57
CA SER A 293 -19.23 11.01 -35.23
C SER A 293 -18.30 10.33 -34.24
N TYR A 294 -17.68 9.24 -34.67
CA TYR A 294 -16.61 8.58 -33.94
C TYR A 294 -15.26 8.71 -34.65
N CYS A 295 -14.22 8.82 -33.83
CA CYS A 295 -12.83 8.84 -34.29
C CYS A 295 -12.34 7.42 -34.64
N ASP A 296 -11.22 7.30 -35.35
CA ASP A 296 -10.64 6.00 -35.75
C ASP A 296 -10.35 5.11 -34.54
N PHE A 297 -11.23 4.13 -34.29
CA PHE A 297 -11.14 3.27 -33.13
C PHE A 297 -10.03 2.22 -33.23
N ASP A 298 -9.61 1.88 -34.44
CA ASP A 298 -8.66 0.79 -34.64
C ASP A 298 -7.23 1.26 -34.44
N ASN A 299 -6.98 2.56 -34.62
CA ASN A 299 -5.63 3.11 -34.56
C ASN A 299 -5.44 4.28 -33.59
N THR A 300 -6.51 4.87 -33.06
CA THR A 300 -6.40 5.99 -32.11
C THR A 300 -7.21 5.75 -30.85
N ALA A 301 -6.77 6.34 -29.74
CA ALA A 301 -7.58 6.51 -28.54
C ALA A 301 -7.27 7.84 -27.87
N PHE A 302 -8.28 8.40 -27.24
CA PHE A 302 -8.21 9.73 -26.63
C PHE A 302 -8.47 9.64 -25.13
N TYR A 303 -7.64 10.33 -24.36
CA TYR A 303 -7.66 10.32 -22.90
C TYR A 303 -7.77 11.73 -22.32
N TRP A 304 -8.66 11.88 -21.35
CA TRP A 304 -8.74 13.12 -20.59
C TRP A 304 -7.52 13.29 -19.68
N SER A 305 -7.10 14.55 -19.53
CA SER A 305 -6.14 14.96 -18.49
C SER A 305 -6.79 15.96 -17.55
N ALA A 306 -6.49 15.90 -16.26
CA ALA A 306 -7.03 16.81 -15.24
C ALA A 306 -6.73 18.30 -15.48
N SER A 307 -5.78 18.62 -16.37
CA SER A 307 -5.39 19.97 -16.71
C SER A 307 -6.43 20.69 -17.60
N THR A 308 -6.79 21.91 -17.23
CA THR A 308 -7.62 22.83 -18.04
C THR A 308 -6.76 23.96 -18.56
N VAL A 309 -7.01 24.42 -19.78
CA VAL A 309 -6.21 25.49 -20.40
C VAL A 309 -7.07 26.71 -20.72
N ARG A 310 -8.20 26.53 -21.41
CA ARG A 310 -9.11 27.62 -21.80
C ARG A 310 -10.54 27.32 -21.37
N LYS A 311 -11.35 28.38 -21.28
CA LYS A 311 -12.79 28.24 -21.00
C LYS A 311 -13.43 27.43 -22.13
N GLY A 312 -14.15 26.37 -21.77
CA GLY A 312 -14.85 25.49 -22.73
C GLY A 312 -13.99 24.37 -23.33
N THR A 313 -12.69 24.30 -23.03
CA THR A 313 -11.83 23.18 -23.46
C THR A 313 -11.17 22.48 -22.28
N ALA A 314 -10.71 21.25 -22.51
CA ALA A 314 -9.92 20.50 -21.56
C ALA A 314 -8.78 19.76 -22.28
N ARG A 315 -7.72 19.45 -21.55
CA ARG A 315 -6.54 18.83 -22.14
C ARG A 315 -6.82 17.37 -22.48
N GLY A 316 -6.62 17.00 -23.75
CA GLY A 316 -6.71 15.64 -24.25
C GLY A 316 -5.37 15.09 -24.74
N TRP A 317 -5.20 13.78 -24.60
CA TRP A 317 -4.04 13.03 -25.08
C TRP A 317 -4.48 11.96 -26.07
N GLU A 318 -3.93 11.99 -27.27
CA GLU A 318 -4.18 11.02 -28.33
C GLU A 318 -3.01 10.03 -28.37
N PHE A 319 -3.29 8.73 -28.26
CA PHE A 319 -2.31 7.66 -28.47
C PHE A 319 -2.60 6.96 -29.79
N ARG A 320 -1.57 6.76 -30.61
CA ARG A 320 -1.69 6.07 -31.90
C ARG A 320 -1.03 4.70 -31.88
N LYS A 321 -1.81 3.66 -32.18
CA LYS A 321 -1.33 2.26 -32.17
C LYS A 321 -0.26 2.00 -33.21
N SER A 322 -0.44 2.42 -34.46
CA SER A 322 0.45 2.05 -35.57
C SER A 322 1.80 2.76 -35.55
N SER A 323 1.82 4.04 -35.18
CA SER A 323 3.02 4.87 -35.20
C SER A 323 3.72 4.99 -33.85
N HIS A 324 3.12 4.48 -32.77
CA HIS A 324 3.59 4.65 -31.39
C HIS A 324 3.84 6.13 -31.04
N THR A 325 2.97 7.01 -31.55
CA THR A 325 3.04 8.45 -31.30
C THR A 325 1.98 8.87 -30.30
N VAL A 326 2.29 9.93 -29.56
CA VAL A 326 1.36 10.57 -28.65
C VAL A 326 1.25 12.03 -29.04
N ASN A 327 0.03 12.46 -29.31
CA ASN A 327 -0.28 13.87 -29.52
C ASN A 327 -1.06 14.42 -28.34
N ARG A 328 -1.02 15.73 -28.20
CA ARG A 328 -1.63 16.42 -27.06
C ARG A 328 -2.25 17.72 -27.52
N GLU A 329 -3.55 17.86 -27.31
CA GLU A 329 -4.34 18.95 -27.82
C GLU A 329 -5.40 19.40 -26.81
N ASP A 330 -5.94 20.61 -26.99
CA ASP A 330 -7.08 21.08 -26.22
C ASP A 330 -8.37 20.66 -26.93
N GLN A 331 -9.18 19.86 -26.26
CA GLN A 331 -10.40 19.27 -26.80
C GLN A 331 -11.64 19.98 -26.27
N ASP A 332 -12.73 19.97 -27.04
CA ASP A 332 -14.04 20.45 -26.59
C ASP A 332 -14.51 19.58 -25.41
N GLN A 333 -14.94 20.21 -24.31
CA GLN A 333 -15.39 19.50 -23.11
C GLN A 333 -16.61 18.59 -23.33
N LYS A 334 -17.30 18.73 -24.46
CA LYS A 334 -18.42 17.87 -24.89
C LYS A 334 -17.97 16.57 -25.56
N MET A 335 -16.70 16.41 -25.89
CA MET A 335 -16.20 15.15 -26.45
C MET A 335 -16.34 14.01 -25.44
N GLY A 336 -16.61 12.81 -25.94
CA GLY A 336 -16.50 11.57 -25.20
C GLY A 336 -15.10 11.00 -25.37
N MET A 337 -14.34 10.95 -24.28
CA MET A 337 -12.98 10.38 -24.26
C MET A 337 -12.81 9.46 -23.06
N TYR A 338 -11.79 8.61 -23.11
CA TYR A 338 -11.52 7.67 -22.03
C TYR A 338 -10.91 8.34 -20.80
N VAL A 339 -11.17 7.73 -19.65
CA VAL A 339 -10.50 8.02 -18.39
C VAL A 339 -9.60 6.85 -18.05
N ARG A 340 -8.37 7.14 -17.67
CA ARG A 340 -7.44 6.17 -17.09
C ARG A 340 -6.95 6.76 -15.79
N CYS A 341 -7.21 6.10 -14.67
CA CYS A 341 -6.85 6.65 -13.38
C CYS A 341 -5.42 6.29 -12.98
N VAL A 342 -4.81 7.19 -12.21
CA VAL A 342 -3.47 7.04 -11.65
C VAL A 342 -3.52 7.28 -10.14
N MET A 343 -2.57 6.74 -9.39
CA MET A 343 -2.44 6.89 -7.94
C MET A 343 -0.97 7.06 -7.59
N ASP A 344 -0.68 7.87 -6.56
CA ASP A 344 0.64 7.92 -5.94
C ASP A 344 0.88 6.72 -5.02
N LEU A 345 2.02 6.05 -5.21
CA LEU A 345 2.38 4.86 -4.42
C LEU A 345 2.77 5.24 -2.98
N GLU A 346 3.48 6.36 -2.80
CA GLU A 346 3.98 6.84 -1.50
C GLU A 346 3.14 7.97 -0.92
#